data_AF-A0A4U3KQY3-F1
#
_entry.id   AF-A0A4U3KQY3-F1
#
_cell.length_a   1.000
_cell.length_b   1.000
_cell.length_c   1.000
_cell.angle_alpha   90.00
_cell.angle_beta   90.00
_cell.angle_gamma   90.00
#
_symmetry.space_group_name_H-M   'P 1'
#
loop_
_entity.id
_entity.type
_entity.pdbx_description
1 polymer ?
#
loop_
_entity_poly.entity_id
_entity_poly.type
_entity_poly.pdbx_seq_one_letter_code
_entity_poly.pdbx_strand_id
1 'polypeptide(L)' 'MKYGYARVSTEVQNLHQQIDALTAAGCS' A
#
# COMPACT_ATOMS: atom_id res chain seq x y z
N MET A 1 12.40 11.48 3.00
CA MET A 1 11.99 10.08 3.22
C MET A 1 10.52 9.97 2.86
N LYS A 2 10.12 9.04 1.99
CA LYS A 2 8.72 8.89 1.55
C LYS A 2 8.09 7.72 2.29
N TYR A 3 7.02 7.98 3.03
CA TYR A 3 6.28 6.94 3.76
C TYR A 3 4.99 6.62 3.03
N GLY A 4 4.71 5.33 2.85
CA GLY A 4 3.50 4.84 2.21
C GLY A 4 2.46 4.44 3.25
N TYR A 5 1.18 4.70 2.97
CA TYR A 5 0.09 4.24 3.82
C TYR A 5 -0.98 3.56 2.97
N ALA A 6 -1.26 2.30 3.29
CA ALA A 6 -2.32 1.51 2.69
C ALA A 6 -3.32 1.13 3.79
N ARG A 7 -4.62 1.21 3.46
CA ARG A 7 -5.70 0.79 4.36
C ARG A 7 -6.81 0.17 3.55
N VAL A 8 -7.39 -0.87 4.13
CA VAL A 8 -8.60 -1.50 3.65
C VAL A 8 -9.70 -1.40 4.70
N SER A 9 -10.94 -1.31 4.24
CA SER A 9 -12.16 -1.34 5.03
C SER A 9 -12.55 -2.77 5.47
N THR A 10 -12.17 -3.80 4.70
CA THR A 10 -12.34 -5.22 5.04
C THR A 10 -11.11 -6.03 4.62
N GLU A 11 -10.84 -7.13 5.32
CA GLU A 11 -9.64 -7.98 5.12
C GLU A 11 -9.52 -8.57 3.71
N VAL A 12 -10.64 -8.70 2.99
CA VAL A 12 -10.73 -9.29 1.64
C VAL A 12 -10.32 -8.29 0.54
N GLN A 13 -10.13 -7.02 0.86
CA GLN A 13 -9.70 -6.04 -0.14
C GLN A 13 -8.21 -6.19 -0.45
N ASN A 14 -7.82 -5.85 -1.69
CA ASN A 14 -6.47 -6.01 -2.22
C ASN A 14 -5.43 -5.06 -1.58
N LEU A 15 -5.18 -5.23 -0.28
CA LEU A 15 -4.15 -4.50 0.48
C LEU A 15 -2.78 -4.68 -0.16
N HIS A 16 -2.48 -5.88 -0.64
CA HIS A 16 -1.24 -6.20 -1.33
C HIS A 16 -1.02 -5.32 -2.58
N GLN A 17 -2.05 -5.08 -3.40
CA GLN A 17 -1.92 -4.20 -4.58
C GLN A 17 -1.62 -2.75 -4.20
N GLN A 18 -2.15 -2.26 -3.08
CA GLN A 18 -1.85 -0.91 -2.59
C GLN A 18 -0.41 -0.81 -2.07
N ILE A 19 0.07 -1.83 -1.37
CA ILE A 19 1.45 -1.90 -0.88
C ILE A 19 2.42 -1.95 -2.07
N ASP A 20 2.16 -2.83 -3.06
CA ASP A 20 2.98 -2.95 -4.27
C ASP A 20 3.07 -1.62 -5.03
N ALA A 21 1.96 -0.89 -5.16
CA ALA A 21 1.92 0.43 -5.79
C ALA A 21 2.73 1.47 -5.01
N LEU A 22 2.64 1.47 -3.67
CA LEU A 22 3.41 2.38 -2.81
C LEU A 22 4.91 2.09 -2.88
N THR A 23 5.30 0.81 -2.85
CA THR A 23 6.69 0.39 -3.00
C THR A 23 7.23 0.75 -4.40
N ALA A 24 6.43 0.55 -5.46
CA ALA A 24 6.80 0.98 -6.82
C ALA A 24 6.95 2.51 -6.95
N ALA A 25 6.22 3.29 -6.17
CA ALA A 25 6.36 4.75 -6.10
C ALA A 25 7.57 5.22 -5.26
N GLY A 26 8.32 4.28 -4.67
CA GLY A 26 9.50 4.55 -3.85
C GLY A 26 9.16 4.96 -2.42
N CYS A 27 8.01 4.54 -1.89
CA CYS A 27 7.68 4.64 -0.48
C CYS A 27 8.20 3.41 0.27
N SER A 28 8.83 3.64 1.44
CA SER A 28 9.45 2.63 2.30
C SER A 28 9.03 2.78 3.75
#